data_AF-A0A401MKR7-F1
#
_entry.id   AF-A0A401MKR7-F1
#
_cell.length_a   1.000
_cell.length_b   1.000
_cell.length_c   1.000
_cell.angle_alpha   90.00
_cell.angle_beta   90.00
_cell.angle_gamma   90.00
#
_symmetry.space_group_name_H-M   'P 1'
#
loop_
_entity.id
_entity.type
_entity.pdbx_description
1 polymer ?
#
loop_
_entity_poly.entity_id
_entity_poly.type
_entity_poly.pdbx_seq_one_letter_code
_entity_poly.pdbx_strand_id
1 'polypeptide(L)'
;MRSSLLRSAVVAVCASAAVVLSGTAPAVAQSPAPAVAVAPGLTPLTDLFAERLLLADKVAAAKYGTDKPIDDPVREQQILDDVAARAVGLGLDPDAVQAVFRDQIEANKLVQRGLYARWDAHPEQRPTERPDLVKEVRPQLDRITTQVLSELEQTEGLRAKPSCAPRLSVAAARSAHGHRLDLLHLEGLARALPSVCAD
;
A
#
# COMPACT_ATOMS: atom_id res chain seq x y z
N MET A 1 -24.40 -19.69 -68.64
CA MET A 1 -25.71 -20.12 -68.09
C MET A 1 -26.14 -19.10 -67.05
N ARG A 2 -27.18 -18.32 -67.38
CA ARG A 2 -27.99 -17.54 -66.43
C ARG A 2 -28.68 -18.55 -65.48
N SER A 3 -28.96 -18.27 -64.22
CA SER A 3 -29.98 -17.29 -63.80
C SER A 3 -29.88 -16.94 -62.30
N SER A 4 -29.97 -15.64 -62.03
CA SER A 4 -30.54 -15.02 -60.82
C SER A 4 -32.02 -15.36 -60.66
N LEU A 5 -32.61 -15.30 -59.45
CA LEU A 5 -33.91 -14.64 -59.13
C LEU A 5 -34.02 -14.47 -57.58
N LEU A 6 -34.05 -13.22 -57.05
CA LEU A 6 -35.22 -12.39 -56.64
C LEU A 6 -35.76 -12.75 -55.24
N ARG A 7 -35.68 -11.89 -54.20
CA ARG A 7 -36.33 -10.57 -53.93
C ARG A 7 -37.70 -10.66 -53.22
N SER A 8 -37.86 -9.71 -52.29
CA SER A 8 -39.08 -9.10 -51.71
C SER A 8 -39.53 -9.67 -50.36
N ALA A 9 -39.47 -8.94 -49.24
CA ALA A 9 -40.06 -7.62 -48.89
C ALA A 9 -41.59 -7.67 -48.80
N VAL A 10 -42.10 -7.66 -47.56
CA VAL A 10 -43.47 -7.27 -47.24
C VAL A 10 -43.38 -6.10 -46.26
N VAL A 11 -43.83 -4.95 -46.75
CA VAL A 11 -44.12 -3.74 -46.00
C VAL A 11 -45.47 -3.93 -45.31
N ALA A 12 -45.54 -3.64 -44.02
CA ALA A 12 -46.81 -3.39 -43.33
C ALA A 12 -46.73 -2.00 -42.67
N VAL A 13 -47.43 -1.05 -43.28
CA VAL A 13 -47.71 0.27 -42.73
C VAL A 13 -48.93 0.13 -41.82
N CYS A 14 -48.79 0.49 -40.54
CA CYS A 14 -49.91 0.83 -39.67
C CYS A 14 -49.62 2.19 -39.02
N ALA A 15 -50.30 3.22 -39.54
CA ALA A 15 -50.38 4.52 -38.90
C ALA A 15 -51.38 4.44 -37.75
N SER A 16 -50.98 4.87 -36.54
CA SER A 16 -51.91 5.15 -35.45
C SER A 16 -51.28 6.22 -34.55
N ALA A 17 -52.00 7.35 -34.44
CA ALA A 17 -51.63 8.53 -33.70
C ALA A 17 -51.54 8.24 -32.19
N ALA A 18 -50.44 8.61 -31.55
CA ALA A 18 -50.31 8.60 -30.09
C ALA A 18 -50.33 10.05 -29.58
N VAL A 19 -51.37 10.36 -28.80
CA VAL A 19 -51.59 11.61 -28.08
C VAL A 19 -50.48 11.78 -27.04
N VAL A 20 -49.77 12.91 -27.09
CA VAL A 20 -48.83 13.35 -26.06
C VAL A 20 -49.60 13.85 -24.83
N LEU A 21 -49.66 13.05 -23.76
CA LEU A 21 -50.01 13.56 -22.43
C LEU A 21 -48.74 14.05 -21.74
N SER A 22 -48.62 15.37 -21.64
CA SER A 22 -47.62 16.06 -20.82
C SER A 22 -47.91 15.84 -19.34
N GLY A 23 -47.36 14.77 -18.76
CA GLY A 23 -47.34 14.54 -17.32
C GLY A 23 -46.15 15.22 -16.67
N THR A 24 -46.34 16.41 -16.08
CA THR A 24 -45.35 17.07 -15.23
C THR A 24 -45.30 16.39 -13.87
N ALA A 25 -44.47 15.36 -13.72
CA ALA A 25 -44.13 14.83 -12.40
C ALA A 25 -43.24 15.86 -11.66
N PRO A 26 -43.56 16.25 -10.41
CA PRO A 26 -42.65 17.06 -9.63
C PRO A 26 -41.40 16.24 -9.32
N ALA A 27 -40.25 16.66 -9.85
CA ALA A 27 -38.96 16.12 -9.47
C ALA A 27 -38.71 16.49 -8.00
N VAL A 28 -38.91 15.52 -7.10
CA VAL A 28 -38.45 15.62 -5.72
C VAL A 28 -36.93 15.66 -5.78
N ALA A 29 -36.35 16.84 -5.57
CA ALA A 29 -34.92 17.03 -5.44
C ALA A 29 -34.44 16.22 -4.23
N GLN A 30 -33.93 15.02 -4.47
CA GLN A 30 -33.16 14.27 -3.48
C GLN A 30 -31.87 15.06 -3.26
N SER A 31 -31.83 15.83 -2.17
CA SER A 31 -30.58 16.44 -1.73
C SER A 31 -29.57 15.31 -1.47
N PRO A 32 -28.39 15.32 -2.11
CA PRO A 32 -27.39 14.30 -1.84
C PRO A 32 -27.04 14.36 -0.35
N ALA A 33 -27.18 13.23 0.34
CA ALA A 33 -26.72 13.12 1.72
C ALA A 33 -25.23 13.50 1.74
N PRO A 34 -24.77 14.27 2.75
CA PRO A 34 -23.36 14.59 2.87
C PRO A 34 -22.58 13.27 2.90
N ALA A 35 -21.59 13.14 2.02
CA ALA A 35 -20.64 12.04 2.09
C ALA A 35 -20.03 12.09 3.49
N VAL A 36 -20.36 11.11 4.34
CA VAL A 36 -19.71 10.96 5.63
C VAL A 36 -18.26 10.68 5.32
N ALA A 37 -17.39 11.67 5.51
CA ALA A 37 -15.95 11.47 5.45
C ALA A 37 -15.63 10.38 6.46
N VAL A 38 -15.29 9.19 5.96
CA VAL A 38 -14.80 8.10 6.81
C VAL A 38 -13.55 8.66 7.47
N ALA A 39 -13.58 8.85 8.78
CA ALA A 39 -12.40 9.28 9.52
C ALA A 39 -11.23 8.37 9.10
N PRO A 40 -10.05 8.92 8.76
CA PRO A 40 -8.96 8.12 8.21
C PRO A 40 -8.65 6.98 9.17
N GLY A 41 -8.68 5.73 8.69
CA GLY A 41 -8.30 4.58 9.51
C GLY A 41 -6.78 4.47 9.65
N LEU A 42 -6.30 3.49 10.41
CA LEU A 42 -4.87 3.15 10.42
C LEU A 42 -4.48 2.19 9.27
N THR A 43 -5.45 1.66 8.52
CA THR A 43 -5.21 0.72 7.42
C THR A 43 -4.31 1.29 6.33
N PRO A 44 -4.48 2.53 5.84
CA PRO A 44 -3.58 3.09 4.82
C PRO A 44 -2.11 3.13 5.29
N LEU A 45 -1.87 3.49 6.55
CA LEU A 45 -0.53 3.46 7.14
C LEU A 45 0.04 2.04 7.18
N THR A 46 -0.74 1.05 7.63
CA THR A 46 -0.27 -0.35 7.71
C THR A 46 -0.13 -1.02 6.34
N ASP A 47 -0.90 -0.60 5.34
CA ASP A 47 -0.73 -1.02 3.93
C ASP A 47 0.61 -0.53 3.40
N LEU A 48 0.98 0.72 3.64
CA LEU A 48 2.29 1.26 3.26
C LEU A 48 3.44 0.53 3.96
N PHE A 49 3.27 0.12 5.21
CA PHE A 49 4.27 -0.68 5.92
C PHE A 49 4.43 -2.06 5.28
N ALA A 50 3.33 -2.71 4.91
CA ALA A 50 3.37 -3.99 4.19
C ALA A 50 4.01 -3.84 2.80
N GLU A 51 3.66 -2.80 2.03
CA GLU A 51 4.29 -2.49 0.74
C GLU A 51 5.80 -2.28 0.89
N ARG A 52 6.22 -1.48 1.89
CA ARG A 52 7.64 -1.22 2.15
C ARG A 52 8.37 -2.50 2.54
N LEU A 53 7.75 -3.33 3.36
CA LEU A 53 8.33 -4.59 3.83
C LEU A 53 8.52 -5.58 2.68
N LEU A 54 7.57 -5.69 1.75
CA LEU A 54 7.66 -6.58 0.58
C LEU A 54 8.83 -6.22 -0.36
N LEU A 55 9.37 -5.00 -0.29
CA LEU A 55 10.60 -4.66 -1.00
C LEU A 55 11.85 -5.34 -0.39
N ALA A 56 11.76 -5.89 0.82
CA ALA A 56 12.82 -6.70 1.43
C ALA A 56 13.22 -7.88 0.53
N ASP A 57 12.29 -8.48 -0.21
CA ASP A 57 12.57 -9.58 -1.13
C ASP A 57 13.53 -9.16 -2.23
N LYS A 58 13.27 -8.01 -2.85
CA LYS A 58 14.15 -7.43 -3.87
C LYS A 58 15.49 -7.02 -3.29
N VAL A 59 15.50 -6.44 -2.08
CA VAL A 59 16.75 -6.06 -1.40
C VAL A 59 17.59 -7.29 -1.08
N ALA A 60 16.96 -8.33 -0.53
CA ALA A 60 17.60 -9.59 -0.20
C ALA A 60 18.17 -10.23 -1.47
N ALA A 61 17.39 -10.33 -2.55
CA ALA A 61 17.83 -10.91 -3.81
C ALA A 61 19.02 -10.15 -4.43
N ALA A 62 18.99 -8.82 -4.40
CA ALA A 62 20.08 -7.99 -4.91
C ALA A 62 21.39 -8.16 -4.11
N LYS A 63 21.30 -8.36 -2.79
CA LYS A 63 22.45 -8.47 -1.89
C LYS A 63 22.99 -9.91 -1.75
N TYR A 64 22.15 -10.92 -1.89
CA TYR A 64 22.52 -12.31 -1.57
C TYR A 64 23.68 -12.80 -2.43
N GLY A 65 24.74 -13.29 -1.79
CA GLY A 65 25.98 -13.71 -2.46
C GLY A 65 26.77 -12.55 -3.09
N THR A 66 26.67 -11.34 -2.52
CA THR A 66 27.51 -10.18 -2.85
C THR A 66 28.29 -9.73 -1.62
N ASP A 67 29.12 -8.70 -1.77
CA ASP A 67 29.83 -8.02 -0.68
C ASP A 67 28.95 -7.02 0.09
N LYS A 68 27.69 -6.83 -0.31
CA LYS A 68 26.76 -5.87 0.31
C LYS A 68 26.13 -6.46 1.56
N PRO A 69 26.38 -5.92 2.76
CA PRO A 69 25.83 -6.46 3.99
C PRO A 69 24.32 -6.17 4.13
N ILE A 70 23.62 -6.98 4.93
CA ILE A 70 22.23 -6.68 5.33
C ILE A 70 22.22 -5.42 6.21
N ASP A 71 23.03 -5.43 7.27
CA ASP A 71 23.25 -4.28 8.16
C ASP A 71 24.19 -3.27 7.49
N ASP A 72 23.69 -2.04 7.34
CA ASP A 72 24.45 -0.91 6.78
C ASP A 72 24.19 0.30 7.67
N PRO A 73 24.87 0.39 8.84
CA PRO A 73 24.56 1.41 9.85
C PRO A 73 24.73 2.83 9.34
N VAL A 74 25.64 3.06 8.38
CA VAL A 74 25.83 4.36 7.74
C VAL A 74 24.61 4.72 6.89
N ARG A 75 24.14 3.79 6.05
CA ARG A 75 22.94 4.01 5.24
C ARG A 75 21.67 4.10 6.08
N GLU A 76 21.56 3.29 7.12
CA GLU A 76 20.44 3.31 8.06
C GLU A 76 20.34 4.67 8.76
N GLN A 77 21.47 5.21 9.24
CA GLN A 77 21.50 6.54 9.84
C GLN A 77 21.10 7.63 8.84
N GLN A 78 21.59 7.58 7.59
CA GLN A 78 21.18 8.53 6.54
C GLN A 78 19.67 8.53 6.30
N ILE A 79 19.02 7.37 6.35
CA ILE A 79 17.55 7.26 6.21
C ILE A 79 16.86 7.91 7.42
N LEU A 80 17.35 7.65 8.64
CA LEU A 80 16.79 8.23 9.87
C LEU A 80 16.96 9.76 9.91
N ASP A 81 18.08 10.28 9.44
CA ASP A 81 18.34 11.72 9.35
C ASP A 81 17.42 12.38 8.31
N ASP A 82 17.22 11.76 7.15
CA ASP A 82 16.30 12.26 6.10
C ASP A 82 14.86 12.37 6.60
N VAL A 83 14.33 11.30 7.21
CA VAL A 83 12.93 11.31 7.68
C VAL A 83 12.73 12.27 8.84
N ALA A 84 13.73 12.44 9.71
CA ALA A 84 13.70 13.45 10.77
C ALA A 84 13.65 14.87 10.21
N ALA A 85 14.50 15.18 9.23
CA ALA A 85 14.51 16.49 8.58
C ALA A 85 13.18 16.80 7.88
N ARG A 86 12.58 15.80 7.24
CA ARG A 86 11.28 15.94 6.56
C ARG A 86 10.12 16.06 7.54
N ALA A 87 10.18 15.39 8.69
CA ALA A 87 9.17 15.46 9.75
C ALA A 87 8.96 16.91 10.22
N VAL A 88 10.05 17.68 10.39
CA VAL A 88 9.99 19.09 10.80
C VAL A 88 9.10 19.91 9.86
N GLY A 89 9.20 19.70 8.54
CA GLY A 89 8.40 20.42 7.55
C GLY A 89 6.92 20.08 7.57
N LEU A 90 6.55 18.94 8.17
CA LEU A 90 5.17 18.45 8.32
C LEU A 90 4.62 18.70 9.74
N GLY A 91 5.37 19.38 10.61
CA GLY A 91 4.98 19.60 12.00
C GLY A 91 4.97 18.34 12.87
N LEU A 92 5.58 17.24 12.39
CA LEU A 92 5.72 15.98 13.12
C LEU A 92 6.92 16.02 14.06
N ASP A 93 6.82 15.32 15.20
CA ASP A 93 7.96 15.08 16.09
C ASP A 93 9.03 14.23 15.38
N PRO A 94 10.24 14.77 15.14
CA PRO A 94 11.31 14.04 14.45
C PRO A 94 11.73 12.76 15.16
N ASP A 95 11.74 12.73 16.50
CA ASP A 95 12.17 11.57 17.26
C ASP A 95 11.15 10.43 17.16
N ALA A 96 9.86 10.77 17.22
CA ALA A 96 8.77 9.83 17.01
C ALA A 96 8.81 9.25 15.57
N VAL A 97 9.05 10.08 14.56
CA VAL A 97 9.20 9.63 13.17
C VAL A 97 10.42 8.72 13.01
N GLN A 98 11.56 9.06 13.61
CA GLN A 98 12.74 8.20 13.59
C GLN A 98 12.46 6.84 14.24
N ALA A 99 11.74 6.79 15.36
CA ALA A 99 11.39 5.53 16.02
C ALA A 99 10.56 4.63 15.09
N VAL A 100 9.54 5.18 14.42
CA VAL A 100 8.76 4.46 13.41
C VAL A 100 9.66 3.92 12.28
N PHE A 101 10.52 4.75 11.70
CA PHE A 101 11.37 4.31 10.59
C PHE A 101 12.49 3.34 11.02
N ARG A 102 12.95 3.41 12.26
CA ARG A 102 13.85 2.41 12.85
C ARG A 102 13.17 1.05 12.89
N ASP A 103 11.90 0.98 13.29
CA ASP A 103 11.12 -0.26 13.24
C ASP A 103 10.96 -0.79 11.82
N GLN A 104 10.73 0.08 10.83
CA GLN A 104 10.66 -0.31 9.42
C GLN A 104 12.00 -0.86 8.87
N ILE A 105 13.13 -0.30 9.30
CA ILE A 105 14.47 -0.78 8.93
C ILE A 105 14.70 -2.17 9.53
N GLU A 106 14.43 -2.33 10.82
CA GLU A 106 14.62 -3.61 11.52
C GLU A 106 13.70 -4.71 10.98
N ALA A 107 12.45 -4.38 10.66
CA ALA A 107 11.53 -5.29 9.97
C ALA A 107 12.07 -5.76 8.62
N ASN A 108 12.63 -4.85 7.82
CA ASN A 108 13.22 -5.17 6.53
C ASN A 108 14.45 -6.09 6.68
N LYS A 109 15.31 -5.82 7.67
CA LYS A 109 16.47 -6.67 7.97
C LYS A 109 16.07 -8.07 8.47
N LEU A 110 15.00 -8.16 9.26
CA LEU A 110 14.43 -9.44 9.70
C LEU A 110 14.04 -10.32 8.51
N VAL A 111 13.27 -9.77 7.56
CA VAL A 111 12.85 -10.50 6.35
C VAL A 111 14.06 -10.90 5.51
N GLN A 112 15.02 -9.98 5.28
CA GLN A 112 16.25 -10.31 4.53
C GLN A 112 17.00 -11.51 5.14
N ARG A 113 17.18 -11.53 6.47
CA ARG A 113 17.86 -12.65 7.16
C ARG A 113 17.07 -13.95 7.06
N GLY A 114 15.75 -13.90 7.19
CA GLY A 114 14.88 -15.06 7.01
C GLY A 114 14.95 -15.65 5.60
N LEU A 115 15.00 -14.78 4.57
CA LEU A 115 15.19 -15.21 3.18
C LEU A 115 16.56 -15.83 2.95
N TYR A 116 17.63 -15.25 3.51
CA TYR A 116 18.98 -15.81 3.41
C TYR A 116 19.03 -17.21 4.00
N ALA A 117 18.51 -17.38 5.22
CA ALA A 117 18.43 -18.70 5.87
C ALA A 117 17.64 -19.71 5.02
N ARG A 118 16.52 -19.28 4.41
CA ARG A 118 15.73 -20.13 3.51
C ARG A 118 16.55 -20.56 2.29
N TRP A 119 17.23 -19.64 1.63
CA TRP A 119 18.04 -19.88 0.42
C TRP A 119 19.33 -20.66 0.69
N ASP A 120 19.87 -20.57 1.90
CA ASP A 120 20.99 -21.39 2.35
C ASP A 120 20.55 -22.85 2.54
N ALA A 121 19.38 -23.06 3.15
CA ALA A 121 18.80 -24.40 3.33
C ALA A 121 18.22 -25.01 2.05
N HIS A 122 17.74 -24.18 1.12
CA HIS A 122 17.06 -24.57 -0.11
C HIS A 122 17.68 -23.84 -1.32
N PRO A 123 18.85 -24.30 -1.82
CA PRO A 123 19.55 -23.65 -2.92
C PRO A 123 18.73 -23.49 -4.20
N GLU A 124 17.77 -24.38 -4.44
CA GLU A 124 16.85 -24.34 -5.57
C GLU A 124 15.88 -23.15 -5.53
N GLN A 125 15.69 -22.52 -4.37
CA GLN A 125 14.83 -21.35 -4.18
C GLN A 125 15.60 -20.03 -4.30
N ARG A 126 16.91 -20.08 -4.53
CA ARG A 126 17.75 -18.88 -4.66
C ARG A 126 17.28 -18.03 -5.83
N PRO A 127 17.29 -16.70 -5.68
CA PRO A 127 16.93 -15.81 -6.78
C PRO A 127 17.97 -15.94 -7.90
N THR A 128 17.48 -16.11 -9.13
CA THR A 128 18.31 -16.17 -10.34
C THR A 128 18.64 -14.78 -10.89
N GLU A 129 17.87 -13.77 -10.49
CA GLU A 129 18.01 -12.39 -10.90
C GLU A 129 18.35 -11.50 -9.71
N ARG A 130 19.06 -10.40 -9.96
CA ARG A 130 19.46 -9.42 -8.95
C ARG A 130 18.94 -8.04 -9.35
N PRO A 131 17.84 -7.56 -8.74
CA PRO A 131 17.30 -6.24 -9.02
C PRO A 131 18.31 -5.12 -8.73
N ASP A 132 18.28 -4.04 -9.51
CA ASP A 132 19.13 -2.87 -9.25
C ASP A 132 18.57 -2.06 -8.06
N LEU A 133 19.29 -2.06 -6.94
CA LEU A 133 18.87 -1.33 -5.74
C LEU A 133 18.67 0.16 -5.99
N VAL A 134 19.49 0.78 -6.85
CA VAL A 134 19.48 2.22 -7.11
C VAL A 134 18.34 2.60 -8.04
N LYS A 135 18.14 1.83 -9.11
CA LYS A 135 17.21 2.17 -10.19
C LYS A 135 15.80 1.63 -9.95
N GLU A 136 15.65 0.54 -9.22
CA GLU A 136 14.34 -0.12 -9.05
C GLU A 136 13.80 -0.01 -7.63
N VAL A 137 14.63 -0.26 -6.61
CA VAL A 137 14.14 -0.37 -5.23
C VAL A 137 14.08 0.99 -4.53
N ARG A 138 15.16 1.79 -4.59
CA ARG A 138 15.22 3.10 -3.91
C ARG A 138 14.09 4.05 -4.31
N PRO A 139 13.72 4.22 -5.60
CA PRO A 139 12.62 5.10 -5.96
C PRO A 139 11.27 4.68 -5.34
N GLN A 140 11.04 3.37 -5.20
CA GLN A 140 9.83 2.85 -4.57
C GLN A 140 9.83 3.11 -3.06
N LEU A 141 10.98 2.91 -2.40
CA LEU A 141 11.16 3.24 -0.98
C LEU A 141 10.96 4.74 -0.72
N ASP A 142 11.48 5.62 -1.58
CA ASP A 142 11.36 7.07 -1.41
C ASP A 142 9.91 7.55 -1.59
N ARG A 143 9.20 6.99 -2.57
CA ARG A 143 7.74 7.18 -2.74
C ARG A 143 6.99 6.76 -1.48
N ILE A 144 7.18 5.53 -1.01
CA ILE A 144 6.48 4.99 0.15
C ILE A 144 6.83 5.80 1.41
N THR A 145 8.08 6.20 1.59
CA THR A 145 8.52 7.06 2.71
C THR A 145 7.72 8.36 2.75
N THR A 146 7.51 8.99 1.60
CA THR A 146 6.70 10.21 1.50
C THR A 146 5.25 9.97 1.89
N GLN A 147 4.66 8.85 1.44
CA GLN A 147 3.29 8.48 1.78
C GLN A 147 3.15 8.13 3.26
N VAL A 148 4.13 7.43 3.84
CA VAL A 148 4.16 7.11 5.28
C VAL A 148 4.17 8.39 6.10
N LEU A 149 5.04 9.35 5.78
CA LEU A 149 5.08 10.63 6.50
C LEU A 149 3.74 11.38 6.44
N SER A 150 3.10 11.41 5.27
CA SER A 150 1.76 11.97 5.11
C SER A 150 0.70 11.25 5.94
N GLU A 151 0.73 9.91 5.99
CA GLU A 151 -0.20 9.14 6.84
C GLU A 151 0.09 9.34 8.33
N LEU A 152 1.35 9.50 8.74
CA LEU A 152 1.70 9.78 10.13
C LEU A 152 1.15 11.15 10.58
N GLU A 153 1.17 12.16 9.72
CA GLU A 153 0.54 13.46 9.92
C GLU A 153 -0.98 13.33 10.01
N GLN A 154 -1.62 12.70 9.02
CA GLN A 154 -3.08 12.57 8.97
C GLN A 154 -3.67 11.73 10.11
N THR A 155 -2.90 10.79 10.65
CA THR A 155 -3.36 9.86 11.70
C THR A 155 -2.88 10.25 13.11
N GLU A 156 -2.19 11.37 13.29
CA GLU A 156 -1.65 11.81 14.59
C GLU A 156 -2.71 11.77 15.70
N GLY A 157 -3.87 12.40 15.47
CA GLY A 157 -4.97 12.42 16.44
C GLY A 157 -5.61 11.05 16.74
N LEU A 158 -5.41 10.04 15.89
CA LEU A 158 -5.82 8.66 16.19
C LEU A 158 -4.75 7.89 16.95
N ARG A 159 -3.48 8.12 16.61
CA ARG A 159 -2.32 7.49 17.23
C ARG A 159 -2.11 7.94 18.68
N ALA A 160 -2.56 9.14 19.03
CA ALA A 160 -2.56 9.68 20.39
C ALA A 160 -3.69 9.16 21.31
N LYS A 161 -4.63 8.33 20.79
CA LYS A 161 -5.75 7.82 21.60
C LYS A 161 -5.40 6.49 22.27
N PRO A 162 -5.94 6.19 23.47
CA PRO A 162 -5.77 4.86 24.12
C PRO A 162 -6.25 3.69 23.25
N SER A 163 -7.17 3.95 22.31
CA SER A 163 -7.65 2.95 21.35
C SER A 163 -6.68 2.67 20.19
N CYS A 164 -5.52 3.33 20.11
CA CYS A 164 -4.59 3.18 19.00
C CYS A 164 -4.12 1.73 18.85
N ALA A 165 -3.56 1.13 19.90
CA ALA A 165 -2.98 -0.21 19.83
C ALA A 165 -3.96 -1.28 19.29
N PRO A 166 -5.17 -1.46 19.84
CA PRO A 166 -6.11 -2.44 19.28
C PRO A 166 -6.54 -2.09 17.85
N ARG A 167 -6.69 -0.80 17.50
CA ARG A 167 -7.03 -0.39 16.12
C ARG A 167 -5.89 -0.67 15.14
N LEU A 168 -4.65 -0.45 15.57
CA LEU A 168 -3.44 -0.72 14.79
C LEU A 168 -3.32 -2.21 14.51
N SER A 169 -3.53 -3.07 15.52
CA SER A 169 -3.49 -4.52 15.33
C SER A 169 -4.52 -5.00 14.31
N VAL A 170 -5.76 -4.47 14.37
CA VAL A 170 -6.80 -4.82 13.40
C VAL A 170 -6.45 -4.28 12.00
N ALA A 171 -5.92 -3.06 11.89
CA ALA A 171 -5.46 -2.48 10.64
C ALA A 171 -4.35 -3.34 10.01
N ALA A 172 -3.31 -3.66 10.78
CA ALA A 172 -2.20 -4.50 10.35
C ALA A 172 -2.65 -5.90 9.91
N ALA A 173 -3.62 -6.51 10.61
CA ALA A 173 -4.18 -7.80 10.21
C ALA A 173 -4.91 -7.71 8.86
N ARG A 174 -5.63 -6.61 8.60
CA ARG A 174 -6.28 -6.37 7.29
C ARG A 174 -5.25 -6.17 6.18
N SER A 175 -4.23 -5.37 6.42
CA SER A 175 -3.13 -5.15 5.48
C SER A 175 -2.41 -6.45 5.17
N ALA A 176 -2.06 -7.22 6.19
CA ALA A 176 -1.42 -8.52 6.02
C ALA A 176 -2.26 -9.48 5.16
N HIS A 177 -3.57 -9.52 5.39
CA HIS A 177 -4.49 -10.32 4.59
C HIS A 177 -4.58 -9.81 3.13
N GLY A 178 -4.73 -8.50 2.94
CA GLY A 178 -4.83 -7.86 1.62
C GLY A 178 -3.58 -8.07 0.76
N HIS A 179 -2.40 -7.97 1.38
CA HIS A 179 -1.12 -8.23 0.74
C HIS A 179 -0.74 -9.72 0.67
N ARG A 180 -1.53 -10.62 1.28
CA ARG A 180 -1.29 -12.07 1.36
C ARG A 180 0.10 -12.40 1.91
N LEU A 181 0.46 -11.74 3.01
CA LEU A 181 1.78 -11.93 3.64
C LEU A 181 1.96 -13.37 4.13
N ASP A 182 3.13 -13.95 3.85
CA ASP A 182 3.53 -15.23 4.41
C ASP A 182 3.98 -15.09 5.88
N LEU A 183 4.31 -16.20 6.55
CA LEU A 183 4.68 -16.17 7.97
C LEU A 183 5.89 -15.27 8.26
N LEU A 184 6.88 -15.24 7.36
CA LEU A 184 8.06 -14.39 7.52
C LEU A 184 7.69 -12.90 7.41
N HIS A 185 6.83 -12.56 6.46
CA HIS A 185 6.36 -11.19 6.29
C HIS A 185 5.36 -10.76 7.36
N LEU A 186 4.58 -11.68 7.93
CA LEU A 186 3.74 -11.42 9.10
C LEU A 186 4.59 -11.03 10.31
N GLU A 187 5.68 -11.76 10.56
CA GLU A 187 6.65 -11.42 11.61
C GLU A 187 7.33 -10.07 11.33
N GLY A 188 7.75 -9.85 10.08
CA GLY A 188 8.30 -8.56 9.66
C GLY A 188 7.32 -7.41 9.87
N LEU A 189 6.04 -7.57 9.51
CA LEU A 189 5.03 -6.52 9.70
C LEU A 189 4.82 -6.26 11.18
N ALA A 190 4.73 -7.30 12.02
CA ALA A 190 4.62 -7.14 13.47
C ALA A 190 5.82 -6.37 14.05
N ARG A 191 7.05 -6.65 13.57
CA ARG A 191 8.25 -5.90 13.97
C ARG A 191 8.19 -4.42 13.58
N ALA A 192 7.41 -4.07 12.57
CA ALA A 192 7.33 -2.71 12.01
C ALA A 192 6.39 -1.76 12.78
N LEU A 193 5.59 -2.26 13.73
CA LEU A 193 4.50 -1.55 14.40
C LEU A 193 4.78 -0.87 15.76
N PRO A 194 5.76 -1.28 16.59
CA PRO A 194 5.84 -0.88 18.00
C PRO A 194 5.77 0.64 18.25
N SER A 195 6.45 1.44 17.43
CA SER A 195 6.55 2.89 17.62
C SER A 195 5.40 3.70 16.99
N VAL A 196 4.35 3.04 16.48
CA VAL A 196 3.25 3.75 15.82
C VAL A 196 2.34 4.44 16.84
N CYS A 197 1.90 3.79 17.90
CA CYS A 197 1.05 4.45 18.89
C CYS A 197 1.90 5.31 19.84
N ALA A 198 1.41 6.48 20.22
CA ALA A 198 2.03 7.23 21.30
C ALA A 198 1.82 6.46 22.63
N ASP A 199 2.81 6.51 23.51
CA ASP A 199 2.72 5.98 24.88
C ASP A 199 1.72 6.77 25.73
#